data_AF-A0AAF1BTE1-F1
#
_entry.id   AF-A0AAF1BTE1-F1
#
_cell.length_a   1.000
_cell.length_b   1.000
_cell.length_c   1.000
_cell.angle_alpha   90.00
_cell.angle_beta   90.00
_cell.angle_gamma   90.00
#
_symmetry.space_group_name_H-M   'P 1'
#
loop_
_entity.id
_entity.type
_entity.pdbx_description
1 polymer ?
#
loop_
_entity_poly.entity_id
_entity_poly.type
_entity_poly.pdbx_seq_one_letter_code
_entity_poly.pdbx_strand_id
1 'polypeptide(L)'
;MFGLGSIYDVLIIAAFLGLQFFLSTRHSKFWGLILPVVFLVWRGTIIFTTDVNVLAEVLITAVGLLFLFGQFSAGRKQVKERQKKELEKMTSHDLN
;
A
#
# COMPACT_ATOMS: atom_id res chain seq x y z
N MET A 1 11.80 7.72 17.94
CA MET A 1 11.87 8.80 16.93
C MET A 1 12.52 8.21 15.69
N PHE A 2 11.80 8.05 14.58
CA PHE A 2 12.45 7.76 13.30
C PHE A 2 13.29 9.00 12.97
N GLY A 3 14.58 8.94 13.27
CA GLY A 3 15.51 10.05 13.09
C GLY A 3 15.72 10.28 11.61
N LEU A 4 14.87 11.10 10.99
CA LEU A 4 14.94 11.46 9.57
C LEU A 4 16.12 12.39 9.28
N GLY A 5 17.34 11.96 9.63
CA GLY A 5 18.58 12.72 9.45
C GLY A 5 19.71 11.92 8.82
N SER A 6 19.63 10.58 8.82
CA SER A 6 20.67 9.71 8.23
C SER A 6 20.25 9.13 6.89
N ILE A 7 21.20 9.01 5.97
CA ILE A 7 20.97 8.42 4.64
C ILE A 7 20.52 6.95 4.71
N TYR A 8 20.86 6.27 5.82
CA TYR A 8 20.46 4.89 6.09
C TYR A 8 18.97 4.77 6.35
N ASP A 9 18.36 5.72 7.06
CA ASP A 9 16.91 5.72 7.32
C ASP A 9 16.12 5.90 6.01
N VAL A 10 16.61 6.77 5.11
CA VAL A 10 16.01 6.99 3.79
C VAL A 10 16.09 5.73 2.93
N LEU A 11 17.23 5.04 2.93
CA LEU A 11 17.42 3.78 2.21
C LEU A 11 16.53 2.66 2.77
N ILE A 12 16.34 2.59 4.08
CA ILE A 12 15.45 1.61 4.72
C ILE A 12 14.00 1.87 4.32
N ILE A 13 13.56 3.13 4.32
CA ILE A 13 12.20 3.52 3.88
C ILE A 13 12.02 3.22 2.40
N ALA A 14 12.99 3.56 1.55
CA ALA A 14 12.95 3.28 0.11
C ALA A 14 12.93 1.78 -0.18
N ALA A 15 13.71 0.98 0.56
CA ALA A 15 13.69 -0.48 0.48
C ALA A 15 12.34 -1.05 0.91
N PHE A 16 11.75 -0.54 1.99
CA PHE A 16 10.41 -0.93 2.44
C PHE A 16 9.32 -0.61 1.40
N LEU A 17 9.36 0.60 0.82
CA LEU A 17 8.43 1.02 -0.23
C LEU A 17 8.61 0.20 -1.51
N GLY A 18 9.85 -0.04 -1.92
CA GLY A 18 10.18 -0.88 -3.08
C GLY A 18 9.74 -2.32 -2.89
N LEU A 19 9.99 -2.88 -1.70
CA LEU A 19 9.55 -4.22 -1.31
C LEU A 19 8.02 -4.29 -1.34
N GLN A 20 7.33 -3.33 -0.73
CA GLN A 20 5.87 -3.25 -0.74
C GLN A 20 5.28 -3.13 -2.16
N PHE A 21 5.88 -2.32 -3.04
CA PHE A 21 5.42 -2.18 -4.43
C PHE A 21 5.64 -3.48 -5.23
N PHE A 22 6.81 -4.10 -5.09
CA PHE A 22 7.17 -5.38 -5.70
C PHE A 22 6.24 -6.51 -5.24
N LEU A 23 5.83 -6.46 -3.98
CA LEU A 23 4.96 -7.46 -3.38
C LEU A 23 3.50 -7.23 -3.76
N SER A 24 3.06 -5.97 -3.91
CA SER A 24 1.74 -5.63 -4.46
C SER A 24 1.56 -6.03 -5.93
N THR A 25 2.65 -6.20 -6.67
CA THR A 25 2.64 -6.68 -8.07
C THR A 25 2.59 -8.20 -8.19
N ARG A 26 2.92 -8.96 -7.12
CA ARG A 26 2.74 -10.42 -7.11
C ARG A 26 1.29 -10.81 -6.83
N HIS A 27 0.93 -11.97 -7.38
CA HIS A 27 -0.39 -12.61 -7.43
C HIS A 27 -1.26 -12.54 -6.13
N SER A 28 -0.65 -12.46 -4.95
CA SER A 28 -1.36 -12.47 -3.67
C SER A 28 -1.84 -11.07 -3.23
N LYS A 29 -3.17 -10.93 -3.04
CA LYS A 29 -3.84 -9.72 -2.51
C LYS A 29 -3.27 -9.26 -1.16
N PHE A 30 -2.67 -10.15 -0.38
CA PHE A 30 -2.20 -9.88 0.98
C PHE A 30 -1.02 -8.91 1.05
N TRP A 31 -0.22 -8.84 -0.01
CA TRP A 31 1.00 -8.03 -0.01
C TRP A 31 0.75 -6.53 -0.12
N GLY A 32 -0.33 -6.10 -0.80
CA GLY A 32 -0.70 -4.69 -0.78
C GLY A 32 -1.41 -4.28 0.51
N LEU A 33 -1.84 -5.23 1.35
CA LEU A 33 -2.43 -4.97 2.66
C LEU A 33 -1.37 -4.69 3.74
N ILE A 34 -0.09 -5.01 3.47
CA ILE A 34 1.00 -4.75 4.42
C ILE A 34 1.11 -3.26 4.75
N LEU A 35 0.93 -2.37 3.78
CA LEU A 35 1.06 -0.93 4.02
C LEU A 35 -0.06 -0.37 4.92
N PRO A 36 -1.36 -0.66 4.67
CA PRO A 36 -2.39 -0.24 5.60
C PRO A 36 -2.22 -0.85 7.01
N VAL A 37 -1.69 -2.08 7.13
CA VAL A 37 -1.39 -2.68 8.44
C VAL A 37 -0.24 -1.96 9.16
N VAL A 38 0.88 -1.70 8.48
CA VAL A 38 2.02 -0.95 9.05
C VAL A 38 1.59 0.46 9.45
N PHE A 39 0.80 1.13 8.61
CA PHE A 39 0.23 2.45 8.90
C PHE A 39 -0.64 2.43 10.16
N LEU A 40 -1.50 1.41 10.32
CA LEU A 40 -2.32 1.22 11.51
C LEU A 40 -1.49 1.03 12.78
N VAL A 41 -0.47 0.17 12.74
CA VAL A 41 0.41 -0.09 13.89
C VAL A 41 1.13 1.19 14.32
N TRP A 42 1.66 1.95 13.35
CA TRP A 42 2.33 3.22 13.61
C TRP A 42 1.42 4.25 14.27
N ARG A 43 0.23 4.47 13.69
CA ARG A 43 -0.76 5.41 14.23
C ARG A 43 -1.24 4.97 15.61
N GLY A 44 -1.46 3.67 15.79
CA GLY A 44 -1.77 3.06 17.09
C GLY A 44 -0.72 3.40 18.14
N THR A 45 0.57 3.20 17.84
CA THR A 45 1.64 3.54 18.81
C THR A 45 1.61 5.01 19.21
N ILE A 46 1.41 5.95 18.27
CA ILE A 46 1.36 7.38 18.60
C ILE A 46 0.20 7.72 19.55
N ILE A 47 -0.97 7.12 19.31
CA ILE A 47 -2.17 7.33 20.15
C ILE A 47 -1.94 6.80 21.57
N PHE A 48 -1.23 5.69 21.74
CA PHE A 48 -0.99 5.08 23.06
C PHE A 48 0.21 5.67 23.82
N THR A 49 1.21 6.22 23.14
CA THR A 49 2.43 6.72 23.79
C THR A 49 2.45 8.23 24.04
N THR A 50 1.49 8.97 23.46
CA THR A 50 1.52 10.44 23.44
C THR A 50 0.18 10.98 23.90
N ASP A 51 0.18 12.06 24.69
CA ASP A 51 -1.04 12.83 24.97
C ASP A 51 -1.41 13.65 23.73
N VAL A 52 -2.07 12.99 22.78
CA VAL A 52 -2.59 13.57 21.55
C VAL A 52 -4.10 13.60 21.59
N ASN A 53 -4.69 14.53 20.83
CA ASN A 53 -6.13 14.54 20.66
C ASN A 53 -6.57 13.29 19.89
N VAL A 54 -7.11 12.31 20.62
CA VAL A 54 -7.55 11.01 20.09
C VAL A 54 -8.53 11.18 18.94
N LEU A 55 -9.45 12.16 19.01
CA LEU A 55 -10.43 12.40 17.95
C LEU A 55 -9.74 12.83 16.64
N ALA A 56 -8.79 13.76 16.73
CA ALA A 56 -8.03 14.23 15.56
C ALA A 56 -7.18 13.10 14.96
N GLU A 57 -6.54 12.30 15.81
CA GLU A 57 -5.73 11.17 15.38
C GLU A 57 -6.54 10.05 14.71
N VAL A 58 -7.74 9.75 15.20
CA VAL A 58 -8.66 8.80 14.58
C VAL A 58 -9.12 9.29 13.21
N LEU A 59 -9.47 10.57 13.07
CA LEU A 59 -9.90 11.15 11.79
C LEU A 59 -8.79 11.09 10.73
N ILE A 60 -7.57 11.50 11.08
CA ILE A 60 -6.41 11.44 10.18
C ILE A 60 -6.09 9.99 9.80
N THR A 61 -6.18 9.05 10.75
CA THR A 61 -5.98 7.62 10.48
C THR A 61 -7.03 7.08 9.51
N ALA A 62 -8.30 7.44 9.69
CA ALA A 62 -9.39 7.03 8.81
C ALA A 62 -9.19 7.55 7.37
N VAL A 63 -8.83 8.83 7.22
CA VAL A 63 -8.55 9.42 5.91
C VAL A 63 -7.34 8.75 5.24
N GLY A 64 -6.25 8.51 5.99
CA GLY A 64 -5.06 7.83 5.49
C GLY A 64 -5.36 6.40 5.01
N LEU A 65 -6.16 5.65 5.77
CA LEU A 65 -6.59 4.32 5.38
C LEU A 65 -7.47 4.33 4.12
N LEU A 66 -8.44 5.23 4.03
CA LEU A 66 -9.29 5.35 2.83
C LEU A 66 -8.45 5.61 1.58
N PHE A 67 -7.42 6.44 1.69
CA PHE A 67 -6.52 6.73 0.58
C PHE A 67 -5.68 5.51 0.18
N LEU A 68 -5.11 4.80 1.16
CA LEU A 68 -4.34 3.57 0.93
C LEU A 68 -5.18 2.47 0.27
N PHE A 69 -6.40 2.25 0.77
CA PHE A 69 -7.33 1.28 0.17
C PHE A 69 -7.77 1.70 -1.23
N GLY A 70 -8.00 3.01 -1.46
CA GLY A 70 -8.32 3.56 -2.77
C GLY A 70 -7.23 3.28 -3.80
N GLN A 71 -5.97 3.57 -3.46
CA GLN A 71 -4.82 3.30 -4.34
C GLN A 71 -4.63 1.80 -4.58
N PHE A 72 -4.77 0.97 -3.55
CA PHE A 72 -4.66 -0.47 -3.69
C PHE A 72 -5.74 -1.02 -4.63
N SER A 73 -6.99 -0.59 -4.48
CA SER A 73 -8.10 -0.99 -5.35
C SER A 73 -7.85 -0.56 -6.81
N ALA A 74 -7.39 0.67 -7.03
CA ALA A 74 -7.06 1.19 -8.35
C ALA A 74 -5.92 0.39 -9.02
N GLY A 75 -4.85 0.07 -8.28
CA GLY A 75 -3.75 -0.76 -8.77
C GLY A 75 -4.21 -2.16 -9.16
N ARG A 76 -5.05 -2.80 -8.36
CA ARG A 76 -5.63 -4.11 -8.67
C ARG A 76 -6.54 -4.07 -9.89
N LYS A 77 -7.30 -2.99 -10.08
CA LYS A 77 -8.16 -2.81 -11.26
C LYS A 77 -7.32 -2.76 -12.54
N GLN A 78 -6.22 -2.01 -12.54
CA GLN A 78 -5.30 -1.96 -13.69
C GLN A 78 -4.69 -3.32 -14.02
N VAL A 79 -4.26 -4.09 -13.02
CA VAL A 79 -3.71 -5.45 -13.25
C VAL A 79 -4.77 -6.35 -13.88
N LYS A 80 -6.01 -6.30 -13.37
CA LYS A 80 -7.12 -7.10 -13.90
C LYS A 80 -7.47 -6.70 -15.34
N GLU A 81 -7.45 -5.41 -15.65
CA GLU A 81 -7.67 -4.92 -17.02
C GLU A 81 -6.55 -5.34 -17.98
N ARG A 82 -5.28 -5.32 -17.55
CA ARG A 82 -4.17 -5.84 -18.36
C ARG A 82 -4.32 -7.33 -18.64
N GLN A 83 -4.66 -8.13 -17.63
CA GLN A 83 -4.91 -9.58 -17.80
C GLN A 83 -6.06 -9.85 -18.78
N LYS A 84 -7.15 -9.07 -18.70
CA LYS A 84 -8.28 -9.20 -19.64
C LYS A 84 -7.86 -8.90 -21.08
N LYS A 85 -7.06 -7.84 -21.29
CA LYS A 85 -6.54 -7.49 -22.62
C LYS A 85 -5.58 -8.54 -23.17
N GLU A 86 -4.72 -9.12 -22.33
CA GLU A 86 -3.85 -10.23 -22.76
C GLU A 86 -4.65 -11.47 -23.14
N LEU A 87 -5.71 -11.80 -22.38
CA LEU A 87 -6.60 -12.91 -22.70
C LEU A 87 -7.34 -12.70 -24.04
N GLU A 88 -7.88 -11.50 -24.29
CA GLU A 88 -8.54 -11.16 -25.56
C GLU A 88 -7.56 -11.21 -26.75
N LYS A 89 -6.30 -10.84 -26.54
CA LYS A 89 -5.25 -10.94 -27.55
C LYS A 89 -4.89 -12.40 -27.88
N MET A 90 -4.88 -13.27 -26.88
CA MET A 90 -4.66 -14.71 -27.08
C MET A 90 -5.86 -15.34 -27.83
N THR A 91 -7.09 -15.07 -27.40
CA THR A 91 -8.30 -15.59 -28.05
C THR A 91 -8.45 -15.13 -29.50
N SER A 92 -8.11 -13.89 -29.83
CA SER A 92 -8.16 -13.39 -31.22
C SER A 92 -7.10 -13.98 -32.13
N HIS A 93 -5.97 -14.45 -31.58
CA HIS A 93 -4.92 -15.12 -32.33
C HIS A 93 -5.20 -16.62 -32.53
N ASP A 94 -5.95 -17.22 -31.60
CA ASP A 94 -6.33 -18.65 -31.64
C ASP A 94 -7.55 -18.92 -32.54
N LEU A 95 -8.38 -17.90 -32.78
CA LEU A 95 -9.57 -17.97 -33.64
C LEU A 95 -9.30 -17.67 -35.13
N ASN A 96 -8.06 -17.28 -35.49
CA ASN A 96 -7.61 -17.06 -36.87
C ASN A 96 -6.68 -18.19 -37.31
#